data_AF-A0A1F4NQH9-F1
#
_entry.id   AF-A0A1F4NQH9-F1
#
_cell.length_a   1.000
_cell.length_b   1.000
_cell.length_c   1.000
_cell.angle_alpha   90.00
_cell.angle_beta   90.00
_cell.angle_gamma   90.00
#
_symmetry.space_group_name_H-M   'P 1'
#
loop_
_entity.id
_entity.type
_entity.pdbx_description
1 polymer ?
#
loop_
_entity_poly.entity_id
_entity_poly.type
_entity_poly.pdbx_seq_one_letter_code
_entity_poly.pdbx_strand_id
1 'polypeptide(L)'
;MVPTWDLVLLVFGGASVVYGLMLRERVVVTLLGAYAAMIVADRWGESIYRMVTDQSGAVLNEQFVSGNISVFTVQVVLFAIVLLIVALKGGILIHPDSLGSGFMSYGALAMYGLLSAVLIASAVLSFLPADQLQVIYDHSRSAKYLVDYQTWILIAPMVVMLISGWGHKAE
;
A
#
# COMPACT_ATOMS: atom_id res chain seq x y z
N MET A 1 -9.95 14.69 -22.78
CA MET A 1 -10.44 14.24 -21.46
C MET A 1 -9.26 13.66 -20.73
N VAL A 2 -8.69 14.38 -19.76
CA VAL A 2 -7.56 13.86 -18.97
C VAL A 2 -8.13 12.78 -18.05
N PRO A 3 -7.58 11.55 -18.03
CA PRO A 3 -8.07 10.52 -17.13
C PRO A 3 -8.00 11.03 -15.70
N THR A 4 -9.14 10.98 -15.00
CA THR A 4 -9.23 11.40 -13.60
C THR A 4 -8.50 10.40 -12.71
N TRP A 5 -7.96 10.88 -11.59
CA TRP A 5 -7.35 10.02 -10.56
C TRP A 5 -8.31 8.94 -10.05
N ASP A 6 -9.62 9.19 -10.14
CA ASP A 6 -10.65 8.19 -9.85
C ASP A 6 -10.55 6.94 -10.74
N LEU A 7 -10.25 7.10 -12.03
CA LEU A 7 -10.10 5.97 -12.96
C LEU A 7 -8.86 5.14 -12.61
N VAL A 8 -7.75 5.80 -12.26
CA VAL A 8 -6.51 5.13 -11.83
C VAL A 8 -6.76 4.31 -10.56
N LEU A 9 -7.40 4.90 -9.56
CA LEU A 9 -7.74 4.23 -8.31
C LEU A 9 -8.71 3.07 -8.52
N LEU A 10 -9.70 3.22 -9.41
CA LEU A 10 -10.66 2.17 -9.73
C LEU A 10 -9.98 0.98 -10.42
N VAL A 11 -9.16 1.24 -11.43
CA VAL A 11 -8.42 0.19 -12.15
C VAL A 11 -7.45 -0.51 -11.20
N PHE A 12 -6.73 0.24 -10.37
CA PHE A 12 -5.81 -0.31 -9.38
C PHE A 12 -6.53 -1.18 -8.35
N GLY A 13 -7.66 -0.70 -7.81
CA GLY A 13 -8.51 -1.46 -6.90
C GLY A 13 -9.03 -2.74 -7.52
N GLY A 14 -9.57 -2.67 -8.74
CA GLY A 14 -10.04 -3.83 -9.49
C GLY A 14 -8.94 -4.86 -9.75
N ALA A 15 -7.76 -4.41 -10.19
CA ALA A 15 -6.61 -5.28 -10.40
C ALA A 15 -6.15 -5.97 -9.11
N SER A 16 -6.16 -5.25 -7.98
CA SER A 16 -5.78 -5.81 -6.68
C SER A 16 -6.78 -6.83 -6.15
N VAL A 17 -8.08 -6.64 -6.40
CA VAL A 17 -9.12 -7.65 -6.09
C VAL A 17 -8.87 -8.92 -6.90
N VAL A 18 -8.65 -8.80 -8.22
CA VAL A 18 -8.33 -9.95 -9.08
C VAL A 18 -7.06 -10.66 -8.60
N TYR A 19 -6.02 -9.89 -8.27
CA TYR A 19 -4.78 -10.43 -7.71
C TYR A 19 -5.00 -11.18 -6.39
N GLY A 20 -5.79 -10.61 -5.46
CA GLY A 20 -6.11 -11.25 -4.18
C GLY A 20 -6.92 -12.53 -4.32
N LEU A 21 -7.79 -12.61 -5.32
CA LEU A 21 -8.54 -13.83 -5.65
C LEU A 21 -7.63 -14.91 -6.26
N MET A 22 -6.66 -14.51 -7.09
CA MET A 22 -5.71 -15.43 -7.75
C MET A 22 -4.65 -15.95 -6.77
N LEU A 23 -4.16 -15.11 -5.86
CA LEU A 23 -3.10 -15.44 -4.91
C LEU A 23 -3.62 -15.42 -3.48
N ARG A 24 -4.52 -16.37 -3.22
CA ARG A 24 -5.25 -16.51 -1.95
C ARG A 24 -4.34 -16.51 -0.72
N GLU A 25 -3.23 -17.23 -0.81
CA GLU A 25 -2.28 -17.38 0.29
C GLU A 25 -1.48 -16.10 0.55
N ARG A 26 -1.34 -15.24 -0.46
CA ARG A 26 -0.48 -14.06 -0.40
C ARG A 26 -1.24 -12.78 -0.13
N VAL A 27 -2.56 -12.74 -0.32
CA VAL A 27 -3.32 -11.49 -0.15
C VAL A 27 -3.18 -10.91 1.26
N VAL A 28 -3.21 -11.76 2.28
CA VAL A 28 -3.02 -11.35 3.69
C VAL A 28 -1.59 -10.87 3.93
N VAL A 29 -0.61 -11.56 3.32
CA VAL A 29 0.81 -11.17 3.39
C VAL A 29 1.03 -9.81 2.73
N THR A 30 0.43 -9.56 1.57
CA THR A 30 0.50 -8.27 0.87
C THR A 30 -0.13 -7.16 1.70
N LEU A 31 -1.25 -7.44 2.36
CA LEU A 31 -1.92 -6.48 3.23
C LEU A 31 -1.04 -6.10 4.42
N LEU A 32 -0.52 -7.09 5.15
CA LEU A 32 0.41 -6.89 6.28
C LEU A 32 1.73 -6.24 5.82
N GLY A 33 2.22 -6.62 4.65
CA GLY A 33 3.39 -6.02 4.02
C GLY A 33 3.19 -4.56 3.68
N ALA A 34 2.00 -4.17 3.23
CA ALA A 34 1.67 -2.77 2.95
C ALA A 34 1.66 -1.93 4.24
N TYR A 35 1.18 -2.48 5.38
CA TYR A 35 1.34 -1.83 6.68
C TYR A 35 2.79 -1.64 7.08
N ALA A 36 3.58 -2.72 7.03
CA ALA A 36 4.99 -2.66 7.41
C ALA A 36 5.75 -1.69 6.52
N ALA A 37 5.54 -1.75 5.20
CA ALA A 37 6.12 -0.85 4.22
C ALA A 37 5.74 0.61 4.47
N MET A 38 4.48 0.88 4.82
CA MET A 38 4.02 2.23 5.14
C MET A 38 4.76 2.79 6.35
N ILE A 39 4.83 2.02 7.45
CA ILE A 39 5.51 2.47 8.68
C ILE A 39 7.00 2.70 8.43
N VAL A 40 7.65 1.80 7.68
CA VAL A 40 9.07 1.96 7.33
C VAL A 40 9.27 3.18 6.45
N ALA A 41 8.46 3.36 5.42
CA ALA A 41 8.57 4.50 4.51
C ALA A 41 8.33 5.84 5.21
N ASP A 42 7.32 5.91 6.09
CA ASP A 42 7.01 7.10 6.87
C ASP A 42 8.14 7.48 7.83
N ARG A 43 8.69 6.50 8.58
CA ARG A 43 9.73 6.75 9.59
C ARG A 43 11.13 6.92 9.02
N TRP A 44 11.46 6.18 7.97
CA TRP A 44 12.82 6.14 7.41
C TRP A 44 12.99 6.94 6.13
N GLY A 45 11.90 7.30 5.44
CA GLY A 45 11.98 7.96 4.14
C GLY A 45 12.76 9.27 4.15
N GLU A 46 12.52 10.15 5.12
CA GLU A 46 13.27 11.40 5.25
C GLU A 46 14.73 11.17 5.64
N SER A 47 14.99 10.23 6.55
CA SER A 47 16.36 9.88 6.97
C SER A 47 17.17 9.35 5.79
N ILE A 48 16.58 8.46 4.99
CA ILE A 48 17.22 7.89 3.79
C ILE A 48 17.37 8.96 2.71
N TYR A 49 16.38 9.85 2.53
CA TYR A 49 16.49 10.97 1.62
C TYR A 49 17.70 11.83 1.95
N ARG A 50 17.85 12.27 3.22
CA ARG A 50 18.99 13.05 3.69
C ARG A 50 20.31 12.30 3.49
N MET A 51 20.38 11.01 3.81
CA MET A 51 21.60 10.21 3.57
C MET A 51 21.98 10.18 2.09
N VAL A 52 21.00 10.00 1.20
CA VAL A 52 21.23 10.00 -0.24
C VAL A 52 21.65 11.41 -0.67
N THR A 53 20.89 12.46 -0.41
CA THR A 53 21.22 13.81 -0.91
C THR A 53 22.48 14.41 -0.29
N ASP A 54 22.72 14.19 1.01
CA ASP A 54 23.87 14.79 1.72
C ASP A 54 25.18 14.05 1.40
N GLN A 55 25.14 12.75 1.08
CA GLN A 55 26.33 11.98 0.66
C GLN A 55 26.53 11.95 -0.87
N SER A 56 25.50 12.28 -1.67
CA SER A 56 25.53 12.23 -3.14
C SER A 56 26.38 13.31 -3.80
N GLY A 57 26.94 14.26 -3.05
CA GLY A 57 27.95 15.18 -3.57
C GLY A 57 29.24 14.48 -4.06
N ALA A 58 29.48 13.21 -3.70
CA ALA A 58 30.74 12.53 -4.02
C ALA A 58 30.63 11.16 -4.73
N VAL A 59 29.44 10.52 -4.81
CA VAL A 59 29.36 9.10 -5.25
C VAL A 59 28.27 8.81 -6.30
N LEU A 60 27.22 9.62 -6.43
CA LEU A 60 26.18 9.41 -7.44
C LEU A 60 26.35 10.41 -8.58
N ASN A 61 26.68 9.88 -9.75
CA ASN A 61 26.87 10.59 -11.02
C ASN A 61 25.84 11.74 -11.19
N GLU A 62 26.30 12.91 -11.60
CA GLU A 62 25.54 14.19 -11.66
C GLU A 62 24.20 14.09 -12.42
N GLN A 63 23.98 13.04 -13.21
CA GLN A 63 22.69 12.71 -13.85
C GLN A 63 21.59 12.23 -12.91
N PHE A 64 21.90 11.62 -11.76
CA PHE A 64 20.89 11.25 -10.75
C PHE A 64 20.53 12.40 -9.82
N VAL A 65 21.50 13.30 -9.57
CA VAL A 65 21.33 14.45 -8.66
C VAL A 65 20.74 15.67 -9.39
N SER A 66 20.92 15.79 -10.71
CA SER A 66 20.26 16.82 -11.54
C SER A 66 18.76 16.59 -11.75
N GLY A 67 18.28 15.37 -11.51
CA GLY A 67 16.86 15.13 -11.29
C GLY A 67 16.51 15.57 -9.88
N ASN A 68 15.56 16.50 -9.72
CA ASN A 68 15.08 17.00 -8.44
C ASN A 68 14.40 15.87 -7.64
N ILE A 69 15.20 14.99 -7.01
CA ILE A 69 14.70 13.88 -6.18
C ILE A 69 13.99 14.52 -4.99
N SER A 70 12.70 14.21 -4.85
CA SER A 70 11.89 14.65 -3.73
C SER A 70 11.85 13.58 -2.64
N VAL A 71 11.56 14.00 -1.41
CA VAL A 71 11.30 13.10 -0.28
C VAL A 71 10.20 12.09 -0.63
N PHE A 72 9.15 12.55 -1.32
CA PHE A 72 8.07 11.71 -1.84
C PHE A 72 8.60 10.54 -2.68
N THR A 73 9.48 10.80 -3.65
CA THR A 73 10.03 9.74 -4.51
C THR A 73 10.78 8.70 -3.70
N VAL A 74 11.57 9.13 -2.71
CA VAL A 74 12.30 8.20 -1.83
C VAL A 74 11.32 7.37 -0.98
N GLN A 75 10.28 7.99 -0.41
CA GLN A 75 9.26 7.29 0.38
C GLN A 75 8.52 6.24 -0.46
N VAL A 76 8.09 6.59 -1.67
CA VAL A 76 7.38 5.65 -2.57
C VAL A 76 8.28 4.50 -2.99
N VAL A 77 9.55 4.78 -3.34
CA VAL A 77 10.51 3.72 -3.72
C VAL A 77 10.79 2.80 -2.53
N LEU A 78 11.01 3.37 -1.35
CA LEU A 78 11.25 2.60 -0.12
C LEU A 78 10.03 1.75 0.23
N PHE A 79 8.83 2.32 0.16
CA PHE A 79 7.58 1.60 0.33
C PHE A 79 7.48 0.41 -0.63
N ALA A 80 7.72 0.64 -1.93
CA ALA A 80 7.63 -0.40 -2.95
C ALA A 80 8.66 -1.53 -2.70
N ILE A 81 9.90 -1.18 -2.32
CA ILE A 81 10.96 -2.15 -2.01
C ILE A 81 10.56 -3.00 -0.80
N VAL A 82 10.14 -2.38 0.30
CA VAL A 82 9.76 -3.12 1.52
C VAL A 82 8.54 -4.01 1.25
N LEU A 83 7.53 -3.47 0.57
CA LEU A 83 6.34 -4.23 0.19
C LEU A 83 6.70 -5.44 -0.67
N LEU A 84 7.57 -5.27 -1.67
CA LEU A 84 8.02 -6.33 -2.54
C LEU A 84 8.81 -7.40 -1.77
N ILE A 85 9.72 -7.00 -0.87
CA ILE A 85 10.46 -7.93 -0.02
C ILE A 85 9.51 -8.75 0.84
N VAL A 86 8.53 -8.11 1.47
CA VAL A 86 7.54 -8.80 2.31
C VAL A 86 6.62 -9.69 1.47
N ALA A 87 6.17 -9.25 0.29
CA ALA A 87 5.32 -10.05 -0.58
C ALA A 87 6.04 -11.30 -1.13
N LEU A 88 7.34 -11.19 -1.42
CA LEU A 88 8.16 -12.31 -1.90
C LEU A 88 8.54 -13.28 -0.78
N LYS A 89 9.04 -12.79 0.37
CA LYS A 89 9.49 -13.63 1.48
C LYS A 89 8.36 -14.06 2.42
N GLY A 90 7.36 -13.21 2.64
CA GLY A 90 6.28 -13.46 3.59
C GLY A 90 5.35 -14.60 3.18
N GLY A 91 5.23 -14.88 1.88
CA GLY A 91 4.50 -16.05 1.37
C GLY A 91 5.14 -17.39 1.73
N ILE A 92 6.36 -17.40 2.29
CA ILE A 92 7.03 -18.63 2.77
C ILE A 92 6.73 -18.86 4.27
N LEU A 93 6.42 -17.80 5.01
CA LEU A 93 6.30 -17.81 6.48
C LEU A 93 4.85 -17.86 6.98
N ILE A 94 3.90 -17.39 6.15
CA ILE A 94 2.50 -17.30 6.51
C ILE A 94 1.75 -18.25 5.58
N HIS A 95 1.39 -19.43 6.09
CA HIS A 95 0.43 -20.32 5.43
C HIS A 95 -0.94 -20.00 6.04
N PRO A 96 -1.80 -19.23 5.37
CA PRO A 96 -3.15 -18.98 5.88
C PRO A 96 -4.02 -20.21 5.62
N ASP A 97 -3.71 -21.31 6.32
CA ASP A 97 -4.56 -22.52 6.36
C ASP A 97 -5.95 -22.21 6.96
N SER A 98 -6.10 -21.04 7.59
CA SER A 98 -7.34 -20.53 8.18
C SER A 98 -8.35 -19.94 7.19
N LEU A 99 -7.97 -19.72 5.92
CA LEU A 99 -8.90 -19.24 4.88
C LEU A 99 -9.63 -20.44 4.24
N GLY A 100 -10.67 -20.94 4.92
CA GLY A 100 -11.47 -22.11 4.49
C GLY A 100 -11.92 -22.08 3.02
N SER A 101 -12.22 -23.24 2.44
CA SER A 101 -12.40 -23.44 0.99
C SER A 101 -13.79 -23.04 0.40
N GLY A 102 -14.63 -22.30 1.13
CA GLY A 102 -16.02 -22.00 0.72
C GLY A 102 -16.26 -20.70 -0.07
N PHE A 103 -17.51 -20.48 -0.54
CA PHE A 103 -17.93 -19.23 -1.22
C PHE A 103 -17.70 -17.97 -0.35
N MET A 104 -17.85 -18.13 0.96
CA MET A 104 -17.53 -17.10 1.98
C MET A 104 -16.07 -16.64 1.91
N SER A 105 -15.14 -17.50 1.49
CA SER A 105 -13.72 -17.13 1.39
C SER A 105 -13.41 -16.29 0.16
N TYR A 106 -14.13 -16.44 -0.96
CA TYR A 106 -13.96 -15.56 -2.12
C TYR A 106 -14.34 -14.11 -1.79
N GLY A 107 -15.42 -13.90 -1.02
CA GLY A 107 -15.80 -12.56 -0.55
C GLY A 107 -14.74 -11.95 0.37
N ALA A 108 -14.21 -12.73 1.32
CA ALA A 108 -13.14 -12.28 2.20
C ALA A 108 -11.84 -11.95 1.43
N LEU A 109 -11.46 -12.78 0.47
CA LEU A 109 -10.27 -12.58 -0.38
C LEU A 109 -10.40 -11.34 -1.25
N ALA A 110 -11.58 -11.12 -1.86
CA ALA A 110 -11.86 -9.90 -2.60
C ALA A 110 -11.77 -8.66 -1.70
N MET A 111 -12.30 -8.73 -0.48
CA MET A 111 -12.20 -7.66 0.51
C MET A 111 -10.75 -7.38 0.91
N TYR A 112 -9.95 -8.41 1.15
CA TYR A 112 -8.53 -8.26 1.47
C TYR A 112 -7.73 -7.65 0.30
N GLY A 113 -8.02 -8.05 -0.94
CA GLY A 113 -7.43 -7.43 -2.13
C GLY A 113 -7.81 -5.96 -2.24
N LEU A 114 -9.10 -5.64 -2.08
CA LEU A 114 -9.59 -4.25 -2.09
C LEU A 114 -8.91 -3.42 -0.98
N LEU A 115 -8.89 -3.93 0.25
CA LEU A 115 -8.26 -3.26 1.38
C LEU A 115 -6.76 -3.04 1.17
N SER A 116 -6.08 -3.99 0.53
CA SER A 116 -4.66 -3.84 0.17
C SER A 116 -4.46 -2.68 -0.80
N ALA A 117 -5.27 -2.60 -1.86
CA ALA A 117 -5.22 -1.48 -2.80
C ALA A 117 -5.51 -0.14 -2.13
N VAL A 118 -6.58 -0.08 -1.33
CA VAL A 118 -6.98 1.13 -0.60
C VAL A 118 -5.86 1.58 0.34
N LEU A 119 -5.24 0.65 1.06
CA LEU A 119 -4.14 0.93 1.97
C LEU A 119 -2.89 1.41 1.24
N ILE A 120 -2.50 0.74 0.14
CA ILE A 120 -1.36 1.14 -0.69
C ILE A 120 -1.60 2.53 -1.29
N ALA A 121 -2.78 2.76 -1.85
CA ALA A 121 -3.13 4.06 -2.43
C ALA A 121 -3.13 5.17 -1.39
N SER A 122 -3.72 4.93 -0.21
CA SER A 122 -3.72 5.88 0.91
C SER A 122 -2.30 6.17 1.40
N ALA A 123 -1.45 5.16 1.53
CA ALA A 123 -0.04 5.33 1.89
C ALA A 123 0.70 6.22 0.88
N VAL A 124 0.59 5.93 -0.42
CA VAL A 124 1.24 6.73 -1.48
C VAL A 124 0.73 8.18 -1.48
N LEU A 125 -0.58 8.39 -1.32
CA LEU A 125 -1.15 9.73 -1.25
C LEU A 125 -0.68 10.48 0.01
N SER A 126 -0.47 9.79 1.13
CA SER A 126 0.01 10.42 2.37
C SER A 126 1.47 10.88 2.31
N PHE A 127 2.25 10.35 1.36
CA PHE A 127 3.63 10.80 1.11
C PHE A 127 3.68 12.08 0.26
N LEU A 128 2.57 12.47 -0.37
CA LEU A 128 2.55 13.67 -1.20
C LEU A 128 2.64 14.96 -0.37
N PRO A 129 3.39 15.95 -0.86
CA PRO A 129 3.33 17.32 -0.34
C PRO A 129 1.91 17.91 -0.41
N ALA A 130 1.53 18.73 0.57
CA ALA A 130 0.17 19.26 0.72
C ALA A 130 -0.32 20.06 -0.51
N ASP A 131 0.58 20.74 -1.21
CA ASP A 131 0.31 21.49 -2.44
C ASP A 131 -0.10 20.57 -3.60
N GLN A 132 0.59 19.44 -3.78
CA GLN A 132 0.23 18.47 -4.82
C GLN A 132 -1.04 17.71 -4.46
N LEU A 133 -1.24 17.48 -3.16
CA LEU A 133 -2.39 16.77 -2.63
C LEU A 133 -3.70 17.56 -2.88
N GLN A 134 -3.67 18.88 -2.74
CA GLN A 134 -4.80 19.76 -3.07
C GLN A 134 -5.18 19.69 -4.56
N VAL A 135 -4.20 19.66 -5.47
CA VAL A 135 -4.45 19.50 -6.92
C VAL A 135 -5.15 18.17 -7.20
N ILE A 136 -4.80 17.10 -6.49
CA ILE A 136 -5.48 15.80 -6.64
C ILE A 136 -6.92 15.87 -6.10
N TYR A 137 -7.16 16.54 -4.97
CA TYR A 137 -8.50 16.70 -4.41
C TYR A 137 -9.47 17.43 -5.32
N ASP A 138 -9.00 18.46 -6.01
CA ASP A 138 -9.81 19.25 -6.93
C ASP A 138 -10.26 18.43 -8.15
N HIS A 139 -9.56 17.33 -8.44
CA HIS A 139 -9.78 16.48 -9.61
C HIS A 139 -10.24 15.04 -9.27
N SER A 140 -10.35 14.65 -8.00
CA SER A 140 -10.79 13.31 -7.59
C SER A 140 -11.45 13.26 -6.22
N ARG A 141 -12.71 12.83 -6.22
CA ARG A 141 -13.46 12.60 -4.98
C ARG A 141 -12.94 11.38 -4.23
N SER A 142 -12.50 10.33 -4.93
CA SER A 142 -12.03 9.09 -4.31
C SER A 142 -10.72 9.31 -3.56
N ALA A 143 -9.78 10.06 -4.14
CA ALA A 143 -8.53 10.41 -3.49
C ALA A 143 -8.74 11.22 -2.20
N LYS A 144 -9.73 12.13 -2.21
CA LYS A 144 -10.12 12.88 -1.02
C LYS A 144 -10.58 11.93 0.10
N TYR A 145 -11.47 10.99 -0.19
CA TYR A 145 -11.91 10.00 0.81
C TYR A 145 -10.77 9.14 1.35
N LEU A 146 -9.81 8.74 0.51
CA LEU A 146 -8.67 7.91 0.94
C LEU A 146 -7.75 8.60 1.95
N VAL A 147 -7.68 9.92 1.93
CA VAL A 147 -6.83 10.70 2.84
C VAL A 147 -7.64 11.17 4.06
N ASP A 148 -8.85 11.68 3.87
CA ASP A 148 -9.72 12.14 4.96
C ASP A 148 -10.03 10.99 5.96
N TYR A 149 -10.18 9.76 5.44
CA TYR A 149 -10.46 8.57 6.23
C TYR A 149 -9.24 7.65 6.41
N GLN A 150 -8.03 8.16 6.23
CA GLN A 150 -6.80 7.36 6.31
C GLN A 150 -6.70 6.57 7.63
N THR A 151 -7.06 7.16 8.77
CA THR A 151 -7.07 6.45 10.06
C THR A 151 -8.04 5.26 10.06
N TRP A 152 -9.22 5.41 9.46
CA TRP A 152 -10.20 4.32 9.35
C TRP A 152 -9.72 3.23 8.39
N ILE A 153 -9.09 3.62 7.29
CA ILE A 153 -8.47 2.70 6.33
C ILE A 153 -7.35 1.89 7.01
N LEU A 154 -6.58 2.53 7.88
CA LEU A 154 -5.53 1.88 8.67
C LEU A 154 -6.07 0.92 9.72
N ILE A 155 -7.31 1.06 10.17
CA ILE A 155 -7.92 0.19 11.17
C ILE A 155 -8.74 -0.93 10.52
N ALA A 156 -9.32 -0.67 9.35
CA ALA A 156 -10.26 -1.58 8.68
C ALA A 156 -9.70 -3.01 8.46
N PRO A 157 -8.48 -3.21 7.94
CA PRO A 157 -7.86 -4.53 7.85
C PRO A 157 -7.78 -5.29 9.18
N MET A 158 -7.41 -4.62 10.28
CA MET A 158 -7.34 -5.24 11.60
C MET A 158 -8.72 -5.70 12.08
N VAL A 159 -9.75 -4.87 11.86
CA VAL A 159 -11.14 -5.21 12.20
C VAL A 159 -11.63 -6.40 11.38
N VAL A 160 -11.35 -6.44 10.09
CA VAL A 160 -11.73 -7.57 9.22
C VAL A 160 -11.02 -8.86 9.64
N MET A 161 -9.74 -8.79 10.00
CA MET A 161 -9.00 -9.95 10.54
C MET A 161 -9.60 -10.45 11.86
N LEU A 162 -9.95 -9.56 12.78
CA LEU A 162 -10.56 -9.92 14.06
C LEU A 162 -11.92 -10.62 13.87
N ILE A 163 -12.78 -10.06 13.01
CA ILE A 163 -14.11 -10.62 12.74
C ILE A 163 -14.00 -11.97 12.04
N SER A 164 -13.13 -12.08 11.04
CA SER A 164 -12.95 -13.33 10.29
C SER A 164 -12.28 -14.42 11.13
N GLY A 165 -11.35 -14.06 12.02
CA GLY A 165 -10.70 -14.99 12.95
C GLY A 165 -11.63 -15.58 14.02
N TRP A 166 -12.64 -14.82 14.47
CA TRP A 166 -13.64 -15.32 15.42
C TRP A 166 -14.63 -16.34 14.86
N GLY A 167 -14.79 -16.40 13.54
CA GLY A 167 -15.64 -17.40 12.88
C GLY A 167 -15.02 -18.81 12.86
N HIS A 168 -13.71 -18.93 13.11
CA HIS A 168 -12.97 -20.19 13.12
C HIS A 168 -12.83 -20.71 14.57
N LYS A 169 -13.97 -21.04 15.20
CA LYS A 169 -13.92 -21.82 16.44
C LYS A 169 -13.33 -23.19 16.11
N ALA A 170 -12.23 -23.50 16.78
CA ALA A 170 -11.57 -24.79 16.77
C ALA A 170 -12.59 -25.92 17.01
N GLU A 171 -12.78 -26.77 16.02
CA GLU A 171 -13.23 -28.15 16.21
C GLU A 171 -12.00 -29.06 16.33
#